data_AF-A0A2M7GE20-F1
#
_entry.id   AF-A0A2M7GE20-F1
#
_cell.length_a   1.000
_cell.length_b   1.000
_cell.length_c   1.000
_cell.angle_alpha   90.00
_cell.angle_beta   90.00
_cell.angle_gamma   90.00
#
_symmetry.space_group_name_H-M   'P 1'
#
loop_
_entity.id
_entity.type
_entity.pdbx_description
1 polymer ?
#
loop_
_entity_poly.entity_id
_entity_poly.type
_entity_poly.pdbx_seq_one_letter_code
_entity_poly.pdbx_strand_id
1 'polypeptide(L)' 'MQLGQPALDFSLPDLSGQIHRLSDYRGAFDDVTFRQRAATRSYLKDAVEALSAGRNPEPAETAPYGCTIVRHVS' A
#
# COMPACT_ATOMS: atom_id res chain seq x y z
N MET A 1 23.34 13.50 -6.02
CA MET A 1 22.04 12.79 -5.99
C MET A 1 22.31 11.32 -6.28
N GLN A 2 22.14 10.44 -5.28
CA GLN A 2 22.48 9.02 -5.39
C GLN A 2 21.20 8.22 -5.70
N LEU A 3 21.09 7.67 -6.91
CA LEU A 3 20.00 6.77 -7.29
C LEU A 3 20.19 5.41 -6.59
N GLY A 4 19.14 4.91 -5.92
CA GLY A 4 19.16 3.67 -5.14
C GLY A 4 18.70 3.82 -3.68
N GLN A 5 18.34 5.02 -3.25
CA GLN A 5 17.68 5.21 -1.95
C GLN A 5 16.24 4.71 -2.05
N PRO A 6 15.71 3.99 -1.04
CA PRO A 6 14.28 3.70 -0.98
C PRO A 6 13.51 5.02 -1.11
N ALA A 7 12.36 4.98 -1.79
CA ALA A 7 11.52 6.16 -1.95
C ALA A 7 11.36 6.85 -0.60
N LEU A 8 11.62 8.17 -0.57
CA LEU A 8 11.48 8.96 0.65
C LEU A 8 10.10 8.68 1.24
N ASP A 9 10.04 8.37 2.52
CA ASP A 9 8.77 8.12 3.20
C ASP A 9 7.93 9.40 3.17
N PHE A 10 7.02 9.48 2.21
CA PHE A 10 6.12 10.62 2.06
C PHE A 10 5.19 10.63 3.25
N SER A 11 5.41 11.62 4.12
CA SER A 11 4.60 11.87 5.32
C SER A 11 3.71 13.06 5.00
N LEU A 12 2.41 12.83 4.82
CA LEU A 12 1.44 13.87 4.50
C LEU A 12 0.48 14.07 5.68
N PRO A 13 0.19 15.31 6.07
CA PRO A 13 -0.91 15.58 6.98
C PRO A 13 -2.24 15.28 6.26
N ASP A 14 -3.16 14.61 6.95
CA ASP A 14 -4.55 14.48 6.50
C ASP A 14 -5.36 15.77 6.74
N LEU A 15 -6.66 15.71 6.47
CA LEU A 15 -7.61 16.82 6.68
C LEU A 15 -7.79 17.21 8.16
N SER A 16 -7.38 16.34 9.09
CA SER A 16 -7.41 16.58 10.54
C SER A 16 -6.06 17.06 11.10
N GLY A 17 -5.02 17.12 10.28
CA GLY A 17 -3.66 17.48 10.67
C GLY A 17 -2.83 16.31 11.22
N GLN A 18 -3.35 15.08 11.16
CA GLN A 18 -2.61 13.88 11.55
C GLN A 18 -1.65 13.49 10.42
N ILE A 19 -0.37 13.32 10.75
CA ILE A 19 0.65 12.88 9.79
C ILE A 19 0.50 11.38 9.55
N HIS A 20 0.27 10.98 8.31
CA HIS A 20 0.25 9.58 7.87
C HIS A 20 1.42 9.31 6.94
N ARG A 21 2.00 8.10 7.00
CA ARG A 21 3.12 7.70 6.14
C ARG A 21 2.62 6.73 5.09
N LEU A 22 3.03 6.96 3.85
CA LEU A 22 2.74 6.02 2.74
C LEU A 22 3.37 4.63 2.93
N SER A 23 4.22 4.42 3.94
CA SER A 23 4.77 3.11 4.32
C SER A 23 3.86 2.26 5.20
N ASP A 24 2.72 2.78 5.68
CA ASP A 24 1.94 2.08 6.70
C ASP A 24 1.23 0.81 6.18
N TYR A 25 1.01 0.70 4.86
CA TYR A 25 0.52 -0.52 4.22
C TYR A 25 1.29 -0.84 2.94
N ARG A 26 1.69 -2.11 2.77
CA ARG A 26 2.42 -2.59 1.59
C ARG A 26 1.83 -3.90 1.08
N GLY A 27 1.55 -4.00 -0.22
CA GLY A 27 1.15 -5.29 -0.80
C GLY A 27 0.06 -5.21 -1.85
N ALA A 28 -0.76 -6.25 -1.93
CA ALA A 28 -1.90 -6.34 -2.84
C ALA A 28 -3.01 -5.36 -2.46
N PHE A 29 -3.83 -5.01 -3.45
CA PHE A 29 -5.00 -4.16 -3.25
C PHE A 29 -6.14 -4.91 -2.54
N ASP A 30 -6.34 -6.18 -2.91
CA ASP A 30 -7.38 -7.10 -2.44
C ASP A 30 -6.87 -8.55 -2.47
N ASP A 31 -7.73 -9.50 -2.14
CA ASP A 31 -7.45 -10.94 -2.15
C ASP A 31 -7.69 -11.61 -3.52
N VAL A 32 -7.81 -10.83 -4.61
CA VAL A 32 -7.97 -11.38 -5.96
C VAL A 32 -6.72 -12.18 -6.35
N THR A 33 -6.96 -13.36 -6.91
CA THR A 33 -5.89 -14.19 -7.46
C THR A 33 -6.27 -14.67 -8.85
N PHE A 34 -5.34 -15.33 -9.55
CA PHE A 34 -5.61 -15.87 -10.89
C PHE A 34 -6.82 -16.83 -10.90
N ARG A 35 -7.03 -17.56 -9.79
CA ARG A 35 -8.13 -18.53 -9.63
C ARG A 35 -9.39 -17.92 -9.02
N GLN A 36 -9.32 -16.73 -8.44
CA GLN A 36 -10.43 -16.03 -7.80
C GLN A 36 -10.49 -14.59 -8.33
N ARG A 37 -11.35 -14.35 -9.33
CA ARG A 37 -11.48 -13.05 -9.99
C ARG A 37 -12.37 -12.05 -9.25
N ALA A 38 -13.00 -12.45 -8.15
CA ALA A 38 -13.84 -11.60 -7.32
C ALA A 38 -13.18 -11.41 -5.95
N ALA A 39 -13.00 -10.16 -5.54
CA ALA A 39 -12.48 -9.84 -4.21
C ALA A 39 -13.48 -10.23 -3.13
N THR A 40 -13.02 -10.95 -2.11
CA THR A 40 -13.75 -11.18 -0.85
C THR A 40 -13.33 -10.17 0.21
N ARG A 41 -12.10 -9.64 0.13
CA ARG A 41 -11.57 -8.66 1.07
C ARG A 41 -10.74 -7.60 0.37
N SER A 42 -11.00 -6.33 0.67
CA SER A 42 -10.26 -5.18 0.12
C SER A 42 -9.25 -4.66 1.14
N TYR A 43 -8.03 -5.19 1.10
CA TYR A 43 -6.97 -4.83 2.06
C TYR A 43 -6.64 -3.34 2.07
N LEU A 44 -6.61 -2.69 0.91
CA LEU A 44 -6.32 -1.25 0.85
C LEU A 44 -7.41 -0.42 1.54
N LYS A 45 -8.69 -0.81 1.38
CA LYS A 45 -9.81 -0.11 2.02
C LYS A 45 -9.73 -0.25 3.54
N ASP A 46 -9.54 -1.48 4.02
CA ASP A 46 -9.37 -1.78 5.44
C ASP A 46 -8.20 -0.97 6.03
N ALA A 47 -7.10 -0.87 5.29
CA ALA A 47 -5.91 -0.13 5.72
C ALA A 47 -6.17 1.38 5.81
N VAL A 48 -6.83 1.97 4.81
CA VAL A 48 -7.19 3.40 4.82
C VAL A 48 -8.17 3.71 5.96
N GLU A 49 -9.14 2.83 6.21
CA GLU A 49 -10.08 2.98 7.33
C GLU A 49 -9.37 2.87 8.68
N ALA A 50 -8.41 1.95 8.82
CA ALA A 50 -7.61 1.82 10.03
C ALA A 50 -6.79 3.10 10.30
N LEU A 51 -6.09 3.60 9.28
CA LEU A 51 -5.28 4.82 9.38
C LEU A 51 -6.14 6.04 9.68
N SER A 52 -7.28 6.18 9.01
CA SER A 52 -8.24 7.27 9.28
C SER A 52 -8.81 7.20 10.71
N ALA A 53 -8.82 6.02 11.33
CA ALA A 53 -9.20 5.84 12.73
C ALA A 53 -8.02 5.95 13.71
N GLY A 54 -6.82 6.33 13.24
CA GLY A 54 -5.60 6.40 14.04
C GLY A 54 -5.06 5.04 14.48
N ARG A 55 -5.42 3.96 13.78
CA ARG A 55 -4.97 2.58 14.06
C ARG A 55 -4.04 2.11 12.94
N ASN A 56 -3.17 1.14 13.26
CA ASN A 56 -2.34 0.50 12.26
C ASN A 56 -3.17 -0.50 11.43
N PRO A 57 -2.90 -0.63 10.12
CA PRO A 57 -3.59 -1.59 9.26
C PRO A 57 -3.21 -3.04 9.61
N GLU A 58 -4.21 -3.93 9.57
CA GLU A 58 -4.02 -5.37 9.80
C GLU A 58 -4.61 -6.18 8.62
N PRO A 59 -3.78 -6.85 7.81
CA PRO A 59 -2.32 -6.91 7.88
C PRO A 59 -1.65 -5.62 7.37
N ALA A 60 -0.49 -5.28 7.93
CA ALA A 60 0.34 -4.17 7.43
C ALA A 60 1.07 -4.53 6.11
N GLU A 61 1.29 -5.83 5.87
CA GLU A 61 1.91 -6.32 4.63
C GLU A 61 1.13 -7.50 4.04
N THR A 62 0.88 -7.46 2.73
CA THR A 62 0.33 -8.59 1.95
C THR A 62 1.20 -8.89 0.74
N ALA A 63 1.14 -10.14 0.24
CA ALA A 63 1.87 -10.49 -0.97
C ALA A 63 1.33 -9.68 -2.16
N PRO A 64 2.16 -8.88 -2.85
CA PRO A 64 1.71 -8.10 -3.98
C PRO A 64 1.27 -9.01 -5.12
N TYR A 65 0.13 -8.69 -5.74
CA TYR A 65 -0.42 -9.42 -6.87
C TYR A 65 -0.38 -8.57 -8.13
N GLY A 66 0.27 -9.06 -9.19
CA GLY A 66 0.39 -8.36 -10.46
C GLY A 66 1.55 -8.87 -11.32
N CYS A 67 1.69 -8.34 -12.53
CA CYS A 67 2.85 -8.59 -13.37
C CYS A 67 4.06 -7.81 -12.84
N THR A 68 5.25 -8.41 -12.92
CA THR A 68 6.50 -7.69 -12.65
C THR A 68 6.61 -6.47 -13.56
N ILE A 69 6.88 -5.30 -12.97
CA ILE A 69 7.13 -4.06 -13.73
C ILE A 69 8.49 -4.18 -14.40
N VAL A 70 8.49 -4.23 -15.74
CA VAL A 70 9.73 -4.25 -16.54
C VAL A 70 10.17 -2.84 -16.87
N ARG A 71 11.40 -2.48 -16.50
CA ARG A 71 12.00 -1.19 -16.84
C ARG A 71 12.74 -1.32 -18.17
N HIS A 72 12.31 -0.57 -19.18
CA HIS A 72 13.11 -0.40 -20.39
C HIS A 72 14.28 0.54 -20.09
N VAL A 73 15.49 0.09 -20.39
CA VAL A 73 16.70 0.92 -20.36
C VAL A 73 17.16 1.04 -21.80
N SER A 74 16.90 2.20 -22.41
CA SER A 74 17.42 2.58 -23.73
C SER A 74 18.81 3.18 -23.61
#